data_AF-A0A453K3F3-F1
#
_entry.id   AF-A0A453K3F3-F1
#
_cell.length_a   1.000
_cell.length_b   1.000
_cell.length_c   1.000
_cell.angle_alpha   90.00
_cell.angle_beta   90.00
_cell.angle_gamma   90.00
#
_symmetry.space_group_name_H-M   'P 1'
#
loop_
_entity.id
_entity.type
_entity.pdbx_description
1 polymer ?
#
loop_
_entity_poly.entity_id
_entity_poly.type
_entity_poly.pdbx_seq_one_letter_code
_entity_poly.pdbx_strand_id
1 'polypeptide(L)'
;CLRCHHPSENWLCLICKDVLCSRFINKHMLYHYQETGHCIALSFSDLSVWCFACDSYLDAQSILELRPVYEVAHLLKFGERPPFRSLEVLDLSSGQNGGSSSSS
;
A
#
# COMPACT_ATOMS: atom_id res chain seq x y z
N CYS A 1 -4.83 -18.49 4.64
CA CYS A 1 -5.67 -17.90 5.71
C CYS A 1 -5.29 -18.50 7.06
N LEU A 2 -5.04 -17.67 8.07
CA LEU A 2 -4.68 -18.10 9.42
C LEU A 2 -5.80 -18.87 10.14
N ARG A 3 -7.07 -18.60 9.83
CA ARG A 3 -8.23 -19.24 10.50
C ARG A 3 -8.65 -20.57 9.87
N CYS A 4 -8.84 -20.62 8.55
CA CYS A 4 -9.36 -21.80 7.86
C CYS A 4 -8.35 -22.49 6.93
N HIS A 5 -7.09 -22.06 6.95
CA HIS A 5 -6.01 -22.62 6.11
C HIS A 5 -6.25 -22.60 4.60
N HIS A 6 -7.28 -21.91 4.10
CA HIS A 6 -7.53 -21.79 2.67
C HIS A 6 -6.35 -21.08 1.97
N PRO A 7 -5.79 -21.63 0.88
CA PRO A 7 -4.55 -21.14 0.27
C PRO A 7 -4.78 -19.93 -0.65
N SER A 8 -5.97 -19.79 -1.23
CA SER A 8 -6.28 -18.74 -2.20
C SER A 8 -7.04 -17.56 -1.60
N GLU A 9 -7.07 -16.45 -2.34
CA GLU A 9 -7.86 -15.25 -2.01
C GLU A 9 -7.56 -14.72 -0.61
N ASN A 10 -6.27 -14.68 -0.27
CA ASN A 10 -5.80 -14.22 1.03
C ASN A 10 -5.41 -12.73 0.98
N TRP A 11 -5.76 -12.05 2.07
CA TRP A 11 -5.52 -10.64 2.29
C TRP A 11 -4.64 -10.48 3.52
N LEU A 12 -3.71 -9.52 3.48
CA LEU A 12 -2.84 -9.12 4.57
C LEU A 12 -3.42 -7.88 5.25
N CYS A 13 -3.73 -7.94 6.54
CA CYS A 13 -4.07 -6.76 7.32
C CYS A 13 -2.83 -5.85 7.44
N LEU A 14 -2.93 -4.60 7.01
CA LEU A 14 -1.77 -3.69 7.02
C LEU A 14 -1.47 -3.12 8.40
N ILE A 15 -2.33 -3.35 9.39
CA ILE A 15 -2.15 -2.89 10.76
C ILE A 15 -1.46 -3.97 11.61
N CYS A 16 -2.05 -5.16 11.76
CA CYS A 16 -1.51 -6.23 12.61
C CYS A 16 -0.80 -7.37 11.87
N LYS A 17 -0.80 -7.37 10.53
CA LYS A 17 -0.15 -8.38 9.67
C LYS A 17 -0.81 -9.76 9.64
N ASP A 18 -2.01 -9.92 10.19
CA ASP A 18 -2.79 -11.14 10.01
C ASP A 18 -3.11 -11.39 8.53
N VAL A 19 -3.04 -12.66 8.11
CA VAL A 19 -3.38 -13.09 6.76
C VAL A 19 -4.67 -13.90 6.77
N LEU A 20 -5.75 -13.35 6.20
CA LEU A 20 -7.09 -13.93 6.27
C LEU A 20 -7.74 -14.00 4.90
N CYS A 21 -8.67 -14.95 4.70
CA CYS A 21 -9.32 -15.10 3.39
C CYS A 21 -10.35 -14.00 3.15
N SER A 22 -10.57 -13.71 1.87
CA SER A 22 -11.45 -12.66 1.37
C SER A 22 -12.92 -12.93 1.68
N ARG A 23 -13.76 -11.94 1.35
CA ARG A 23 -15.21 -12.05 1.43
C ARG A 23 -15.82 -13.11 0.51
N PHE A 24 -15.09 -13.53 -0.53
CA PHE A 24 -15.53 -14.52 -1.50
C PHE A 24 -15.25 -15.97 -1.06
N ILE A 25 -14.45 -16.16 0.00
CA ILE A 25 -14.17 -17.48 0.60
C ILE A 25 -14.99 -17.65 1.89
N ASN A 26 -14.43 -17.27 3.05
CA ASN A 26 -15.09 -17.41 4.36
C ASN A 26 -15.20 -16.07 5.12
N LYS A 27 -14.92 -14.94 4.46
CA LYS A 27 -15.07 -13.59 5.02
C LYS A 27 -14.22 -13.31 6.26
N HIS A 28 -13.15 -14.08 6.51
CA HIS A 28 -12.34 -13.89 7.72
C HIS A 28 -11.67 -12.52 7.82
N MET A 29 -11.26 -11.91 6.70
CA MET A 29 -10.74 -10.54 6.75
C MET A 29 -11.83 -9.50 7.07
N LEU A 30 -13.08 -9.74 6.63
CA LEU A 30 -14.21 -8.87 6.98
C LEU A 30 -14.54 -8.98 8.48
N TYR A 31 -14.57 -10.20 9.03
CA TYR A 31 -14.78 -10.40 10.47
C TYR A 31 -13.65 -9.80 11.30
N HIS A 32 -12.40 -9.93 10.84
CA HIS A 32 -11.26 -9.29 11.48
C HIS A 32 -11.42 -7.76 11.58
N TYR A 33 -11.85 -7.10 10.50
CA TYR A 33 -12.16 -5.68 10.54
C TYR A 33 -13.25 -5.35 11.58
N GLN A 34 -14.33 -6.12 11.62
CA GLN A 34 -15.44 -5.91 12.57
C GLN A 34 -15.03 -6.11 14.03
N GLU A 35 -14.14 -7.07 14.30
CA GLU A 35 -13.66 -7.41 15.64
C GLU A 35 -12.60 -6.43 16.16
N THR A 36 -11.73 -5.92 15.28
CA THR A 36 -10.52 -5.17 15.68
C THR A 36 -10.53 -3.69 15.27
N GLY A 37 -11.39 -3.31 14.33
CA GLY A 37 -11.36 -1.99 13.69
C GLY A 37 -10.25 -1.81 12.65
N HIS A 38 -9.42 -2.83 12.39
CA HIS A 38 -8.35 -2.74 11.39
C HIS A 38 -8.93 -2.67 9.97
N CYS A 39 -8.96 -1.48 9.38
CA CYS A 39 -9.72 -1.24 8.16
C CYS A 39 -8.94 -1.40 6.86
N ILE A 40 -7.61 -1.51 6.86
CA ILE A 40 -6.81 -1.54 5.63
C ILE A 40 -6.18 -2.92 5.43
N ALA A 41 -6.43 -3.52 4.26
CA ALA A 41 -5.85 -4.80 3.88
C ALA A 41 -5.34 -4.81 2.43
N LEU A 42 -4.27 -5.56 2.18
CA LEU A 42 -3.67 -5.78 0.86
C LEU A 42 -4.01 -7.19 0.35
N SER A 43 -4.45 -7.31 -0.89
CA SER A 43 -4.73 -8.58 -1.57
C SER A 43 -3.44 -9.24 -2.06
N PHE A 44 -3.23 -10.53 -1.76
CA PHE A 44 -2.12 -11.28 -2.38
C PHE A 44 -2.41 -11.69 -3.83
N SER A 45 -3.66 -11.66 -4.27
CA SER A 45 -4.03 -12.05 -5.64
C SER A 45 -3.53 -11.03 -6.67
N ASP A 46 -3.76 -9.74 -6.42
CA ASP A 46 -3.55 -8.64 -7.37
C ASP A 46 -2.86 -7.40 -6.78
N LEU A 47 -2.43 -7.46 -5.51
CA LEU A 47 -1.84 -6.34 -4.77
C LEU A 47 -2.75 -5.12 -4.59
N SER A 48 -4.06 -5.25 -4.85
CA SER A 48 -5.02 -4.19 -4.55
C SER A 48 -5.10 -3.93 -3.03
N VAL A 49 -5.31 -2.67 -2.65
CA VAL A 49 -5.48 -2.27 -1.25
C VAL A 49 -6.93 -1.87 -1.03
N TRP A 50 -7.57 -2.45 -0.02
CA TRP A 50 -8.97 -2.20 0.33
C TRP A 50 -9.07 -1.54 1.69
N CYS A 51 -9.92 -0.52 1.79
CA CYS A 51 -10.34 0.08 3.05
C CYS A 51 -11.78 -0.32 3.37
N PHE A 52 -11.97 -1.12 4.42
CA PHE A 52 -13.29 -1.53 4.87
C PHE A 52 -14.14 -0.38 5.43
N ALA A 53 -13.53 0.63 6.04
CA ALA A 53 -14.25 1.77 6.58
C ALA A 53 -14.75 2.72 5.48
N CYS A 54 -13.97 2.87 4.40
CA CYS A 54 -14.32 3.72 3.26
C CYS A 54 -15.12 2.98 2.18
N ASP A 55 -15.31 1.67 2.33
CA ASP A 55 -15.90 0.76 1.33
C ASP A 55 -15.33 0.98 -0.08
N SER A 56 -14.01 1.14 -0.19
CA SER A 56 -13.33 1.50 -1.44
C SER A 56 -11.91 0.98 -1.52
N TYR A 57 -11.44 0.85 -2.76
CA TYR A 57 -10.04 0.58 -3.06
C TYR A 57 -9.21 1.86 -2.89
N LEU A 58 -8.03 1.69 -2.31
CA LEU A 58 -7.04 2.75 -2.13
C LEU A 58 -5.97 2.64 -3.22
N ASP A 59 -5.54 3.79 -3.75
CA ASP A 59 -4.47 3.85 -4.74
C ASP A 59 -3.11 3.86 -4.05
N ALA A 60 -2.41 2.72 -4.08
CA ALA A 60 -1.09 2.54 -3.49
C ALA A 60 0.01 3.38 -4.17
N GLN A 61 -0.18 3.87 -5.40
CA GLN A 61 0.78 4.75 -6.07
C GLN A 61 0.65 6.20 -5.57
N SER A 62 -0.59 6.63 -5.33
CA SER A 62 -0.93 7.99 -4.91
C SER A 62 -0.80 8.21 -3.40
N ILE A 63 -1.04 7.18 -2.59
CA ILE A 63 -0.92 7.26 -1.13
C ILE A 63 0.50 6.89 -0.72
N LEU A 64 1.29 7.91 -0.34
CA LEU A 64 2.70 7.76 0.03
C LEU A 64 2.94 6.69 1.12
N GLU A 65 2.07 6.65 2.13
CA GLU A 65 2.18 5.72 3.25
C GLU A 65 2.00 4.24 2.85
N LEU A 66 1.38 3.97 1.69
CA LEU A 66 1.20 2.61 1.18
C LEU A 66 2.39 2.16 0.31
N ARG A 67 3.26 3.07 -0.13
CA ARG A 67 4.36 2.73 -1.04
C ARG A 67 5.31 1.67 -0.49
N PRO A 68 5.81 1.76 0.77
CA PRO A 68 6.79 0.78 1.25
C PRO A 68 6.26 -0.65 1.26
N VAL A 69 5.00 -0.84 1.67
CA VAL A 69 4.40 -2.18 1.69
C VAL A 69 4.06 -2.67 0.28
N TYR A 70 3.63 -1.78 -0.62
CA TYR A 70 3.36 -2.13 -2.00
C TYR A 70 4.64 -2.50 -2.76
N GLU A 71 5.74 -1.78 -2.53
CA GLU A 71 7.07 -2.09 -3.06
C GLU A 71 7.51 -3.50 -2.70
N VAL A 72 7.48 -3.81 -1.41
CA VAL A 72 7.90 -5.12 -0.90
C VAL A 72 6.99 -6.22 -1.44
N ALA A 73 5.67 -6.01 -1.44
CA ALA A 73 4.73 -7.00 -1.97
C ALA A 73 4.92 -7.24 -3.47
N HIS A 74 5.17 -6.20 -4.26
CA HIS A 74 5.43 -6.30 -5.69
C HIS A 74 6.75 -7.01 -5.98
N LEU A 75 7.81 -6.65 -5.26
CA LEU A 75 9.11 -7.31 -5.38
C LEU A 75 9.02 -8.81 -5.06
N LEU A 76 8.33 -9.17 -3.98
CA LEU A 76 8.17 -10.58 -3.59
C LEU A 76 7.29 -11.36 -4.56
N LYS A 77 6.27 -10.74 -5.15
CA LYS A 77 5.33 -11.40 -6.06
C LYS A 77 5.88 -11.54 -7.48
N PHE A 78 6.59 -10.52 -7.98
CA PHE A 78 6.99 -10.41 -9.38
C PHE A 78 8.50 -10.41 -9.61
N GLY A 79 9.32 -10.25 -8.57
CA GLY A 79 10.78 -10.22 -8.69
C GLY A 79 11.35 -8.86 -9.11
N GLU A 80 10.52 -7.83 -9.22
CA GLU A 80 10.93 -6.47 -9.59
C GLU A 80 10.21 -5.39 -8.78
N ARG A 81 10.77 -4.18 -8.75
CA ARG A 81 10.13 -3.04 -8.08
C ARG A 81 8.98 -2.50 -8.96
N PRO A 82 7.89 -1.99 -8.34
CA PRO A 82 6.79 -1.43 -9.09
C PRO A 82 7.21 -0.10 -9.78
N PRO A 83 6.68 0.20 -10.97
CA PRO A 83 6.91 1.47 -11.63
C PRO A 83 6.06 2.55 -10.96
N PHE A 84 6.57 3.22 -9.93
CA PHE A 84 5.88 4.39 -9.40
C PHE A 84 5.92 5.53 -10.39
N ARG A 85 4.80 6.26 -10.46
CA ARG A 85 4.79 7.58 -11.10
C ARG A 85 5.70 8.49 -10.28
N SER A 86 6.70 9.07 -10.93
CA SER A 86 7.43 10.19 -10.36
C SER A 86 6.39 11.23 -9.96
N LEU A 87 6.27 11.51 -8.66
CA LEU A 87 5.65 12.75 -8.24
C LEU A 87 6.57 13.82 -8.80
N GLU A 88 6.10 14.61 -9.77
CA GLU A 88 6.79 15.84 -10.12
C GLU A 88 6.98 16.59 -8.81
N VAL A 89 8.23 16.61 -8.34
CA VAL A 89 8.65 17.46 -7.25
C VAL A 89 8.17 18.84 -7.65
N LEU A 90 7.29 19.43 -6.85
CA LEU A 90 7.03 20.87 -6.93
C LEU A 90 8.39 21.52 -6.72
N ASP A 91 9.06 21.79 -7.84
CA ASP A 91 10.35 22.42 -7.89
C ASP A 91 10.15 23.87 -7.45
N LEU A 92 10.30 24.11 -6.15
CA LEU A 92 10.33 25.45 -5.59
C LEU A 92 11.67 26.16 -5.91
N SER A 93 12.53 25.63 -6.78
CA SER A 93 13.71 26.34 -7.27
C SER A 93 13.40 27.19 -8.51
N SER A 94 12.63 28.25 -8.33
CA SER A 94 12.58 29.37 -9.28
C SER A 94 12.43 30.69 -8.55
N GLY A 95 13.54 31.15 -7.98
CA GLY A 95 13.73 32.52 -7.47
C GLY A 95 15.17 32.96 -7.72
N GLN A 96 15.39 33.69 -8.83
CA GLN A 96 16.66 34.33 -9.19
C GLN A 96 17.02 35.50 -8.27
N ASN A 97 18.28 35.60 -7.89
CA ASN A 97 19.13 36.81 -7.74
C ASN A 97 20.43 36.35 -7.04
N GLY A 98 21.65 36.51 -7.55
CA GLY A 98 22.25 37.61 -8.29
C GLY A 98 23.43 38.14 -7.45
N GLY A 99 24.66 38.13 -7.99
CA GLY A 99 25.75 38.99 -7.48
C GLY A 99 27.01 38.32 -6.92
N SER A 100 27.97 38.10 -7.81
CA SER A 100 29.38 38.57 -7.81
C SER A 100 30.32 38.46 -6.58
N SER A 101 31.57 38.12 -6.94
CA SER A 101 32.89 38.54 -6.37
C SER A 101 33.29 37.98 -4.98
N SER A 102 34.54 37.66 -4.65
CA SER A 102 35.84 37.54 -5.33
C SER A 102 36.86 37.11 -4.26
N SER A 103 37.83 36.26 -4.62
CA SER A 103 39.22 36.17 -4.12
C SER A 103 39.52 36.26 -2.60
N SER A 104 40.12 35.21 -2.04
CA SER A 104 41.57 35.09 -1.72
C SER A 104 41.87 33.70 -1.15
#